data_AF-A0A7C1NX03-F1
#
_entry.id   AF-A0A7C1NX03-F1
#
_cell.length_a   1.000
_cell.length_b   1.000
_cell.length_c   1.000
_cell.angle_alpha   90.00
_cell.angle_beta   90.00
_cell.angle_gamma   90.00
#
_symmetry.space_group_name_H-M   'P 1'
#
loop_
_entity.id
_entity.type
_entity.pdbx_description
1 polymer ?
#
loop_
_entity_poly.entity_id
_entity_poly.type
_entity_poly.pdbx_seq_one_letter_code
_entity_poly.pdbx_strand_id
1 'polypeptide(L)'
;MKKIRRLFIFCVILLVAALPLVMAGGAQEEKKAREAEVVTINIATGSVGTEYELLIKQADRYMAKHPNLKITALNTPDLATDRLGLYLQFFEARSPELDIYMIDVIWPGDLAEHFVDLYKYGARAYVKEHFPSIVENNTVAVSYTHL
;
A
#
# COMPACT_ATOMS: atom_id res chain seq x y z
N MET A 1 58.16 -37.71 -16.59
CA MET A 1 56.86 -37.98 -15.92
C MET A 1 56.74 -37.47 -14.47
N LYS A 2 57.82 -37.35 -13.68
CA LYS A 2 57.75 -36.85 -12.28
C LYS A 2 57.58 -35.32 -12.11
N LYS A 3 57.98 -34.51 -13.10
CA LYS A 3 57.87 -33.03 -13.04
C LYS A 3 56.45 -32.50 -13.31
N ILE A 4 55.70 -33.13 -14.21
CA ILE A 4 54.29 -32.76 -14.52
C ILE A 4 53.35 -33.07 -13.35
N ARG A 5 53.62 -34.14 -12.59
CA ARG A 5 52.85 -34.51 -11.40
C ARG A 5 53.13 -33.60 -10.20
N ARG A 6 54.30 -32.94 -10.12
CA ARG A 6 54.61 -31.91 -9.11
C ARG A 6 54.00 -30.55 -9.43
N LEU A 7 53.88 -30.21 -10.72
CA LEU A 7 53.26 -28.97 -11.18
C LEU A 7 51.73 -28.97 -10.98
N PHE A 8 51.07 -30.12 -11.17
CA PHE A 8 49.64 -30.28 -10.89
C PHE A 8 49.30 -30.19 -9.40
N ILE A 9 50.15 -30.75 -8.53
CA ILE A 9 49.96 -30.70 -7.07
C ILE A 9 50.17 -29.27 -6.54
N PHE A 10 51.08 -28.50 -7.14
CA PHE A 10 51.30 -27.10 -6.76
C PHE A 10 50.14 -26.18 -7.19
N CYS A 11 49.52 -26.40 -8.36
CA CYS A 11 48.33 -25.67 -8.79
C CYS A 11 47.09 -25.96 -7.95
N VAL A 12 46.91 -27.20 -7.48
CA VAL A 12 45.78 -27.56 -6.60
C VAL A 12 45.94 -26.99 -5.19
N ILE A 13 47.17 -26.89 -4.67
CA ILE A 13 47.44 -26.28 -3.35
C ILE A 13 47.30 -24.74 -3.39
N LEU A 14 47.65 -24.10 -4.50
CA LEU A 14 47.42 -22.65 -4.69
C LEU A 14 45.94 -22.30 -4.87
N LEU A 15 45.11 -23.23 -5.37
CA LEU A 15 43.66 -23.03 -5.49
C LEU A 15 42.90 -23.20 -4.17
N VAL A 16 43.46 -23.94 -3.20
CA VAL A 16 42.83 -24.19 -1.89
C VAL A 16 43.22 -23.12 -0.84
N ALA A 17 44.30 -22.36 -1.05
CA ALA A 17 44.74 -21.31 -0.13
C ALA A 17 44.02 -19.95 -0.30
N ALA A 18 43.11 -19.81 -1.26
CA ALA A 18 42.33 -18.58 -1.49
C ALA A 18 40.89 -18.64 -0.95
N LEU A 19 40.54 -19.69 -0.19
CA LEU A 19 39.30 -19.74 0.59
C LEU A 19 39.56 -19.08 1.95
N PRO A 20 38.94 -17.93 2.28
CA PRO A 20 39.01 -17.39 3.62
C PRO A 20 38.30 -18.37 4.56
N LEU A 21 39.11 -18.94 5.47
CA LEU A 21 38.68 -19.65 6.66
C LEU A 21 37.82 -18.69 7.49
N VAL A 22 36.53 -18.97 7.56
CA VAL A 22 35.62 -18.40 8.56
C VAL A 22 36.16 -18.79 9.95
N MET A 23 36.33 -17.81 10.84
CA MET A 23 35.99 -17.84 12.27
C MET A 23 36.73 -16.71 13.03
N ALA A 24 36.08 -15.55 13.16
CA ALA A 24 36.22 -14.67 14.32
C ALA A 24 34.90 -13.90 14.47
N GLY A 25 34.19 -14.20 15.55
CA GLY A 25 32.86 -13.68 15.85
C GLY A 25 32.79 -12.16 15.87
N GLY A 26 32.00 -11.64 14.95
CA GLY A 26 31.36 -10.34 15.02
C GLY A 26 30.14 -10.46 14.13
N ALA A 27 28.98 -10.71 14.73
CA ALA A 27 27.71 -10.61 14.02
C ALA A 27 27.52 -9.14 13.61
N GLN A 28 28.15 -8.74 12.52
CA GLN A 28 27.66 -7.59 11.76
C GLN A 28 26.44 -8.09 11.02
N GLU A 29 25.28 -7.92 11.65
CA GLU A 29 24.06 -7.67 10.91
C GLU A 29 24.37 -6.50 9.97
N GLU A 30 24.75 -6.80 8.73
CA GLU A 30 24.49 -5.89 7.63
C GLU A 30 22.97 -5.73 7.59
N LYS A 31 22.45 -4.75 8.35
CA LYS A 31 21.21 -4.06 8.02
C LYS A 31 21.43 -3.47 6.63
N LYS A 32 21.22 -4.30 5.60
CA LYS A 32 20.93 -3.83 4.26
C LYS A 32 19.72 -2.94 4.44
N ALA A 33 19.94 -1.63 4.44
CA ALA A 33 18.87 -0.66 4.42
C ALA A 33 18.03 -1.04 3.21
N ARG A 34 16.87 -1.66 3.46
CA ARG A 34 15.84 -1.72 2.43
C ARG A 34 15.55 -0.26 2.15
N GLU A 35 15.94 0.22 0.97
CA GLU A 35 15.34 1.42 0.42
C GLU A 35 13.85 1.22 0.58
N ALA A 36 13.25 2.07 1.41
CA ALA A 36 11.87 1.88 1.76
C ALA A 36 11.07 2.09 0.48
N GLU A 37 10.36 1.04 0.07
CA GLU A 37 9.52 1.07 -1.12
C GLU A 37 8.52 2.23 -0.99
N VAL A 38 8.49 3.09 -2.00
CA VAL A 38 7.56 4.21 -2.05
C VAL A 38 6.18 3.67 -2.37
N VAL A 39 5.29 3.71 -1.39
CA VAL A 39 3.88 3.32 -1.56
C VAL A 39 3.11 4.52 -2.11
N THR A 40 2.41 4.32 -3.22
CA THR A 40 1.51 5.35 -3.78
C THR A 40 0.07 5.04 -3.40
N ILE A 41 -0.67 6.06 -2.96
CA ILE A 41 -2.10 5.99 -2.63
C ILE A 41 -2.82 7.02 -3.51
N ASN A 42 -3.80 6.57 -4.28
CA ASN A 42 -4.60 7.40 -5.16
C ASN A 42 -6.01 7.58 -4.57
N ILE A 43 -6.40 8.83 -4.36
CA ILE A 43 -7.65 9.19 -3.70
C ILE A 43 -8.59 9.86 -4.69
N ALA A 44 -9.77 9.32 -4.89
CA ALA A 44 -10.84 10.00 -5.63
C ALA A 44 -11.60 10.94 -4.70
N THR A 45 -11.64 12.23 -5.05
CA THR A 45 -12.32 13.28 -4.27
C THR A 45 -13.13 14.19 -5.17
N GLY A 46 -14.13 14.86 -4.60
CA GLY A 46 -14.84 15.94 -5.26
C GLY A 46 -14.01 17.23 -5.32
N SER A 47 -14.46 18.17 -6.17
CA SER A 47 -13.96 19.54 -6.25
C SER A 47 -14.93 20.59 -5.73
N VAL A 48 -16.07 20.19 -5.15
CA VAL A 48 -17.08 21.15 -4.72
C VAL A 48 -16.53 22.00 -3.58
N GLY A 49 -16.53 23.32 -3.77
CA GLY A 49 -15.99 24.25 -2.79
C GLY A 49 -14.48 24.14 -2.62
N THR A 50 -14.03 23.62 -1.48
CA THR A 50 -12.60 23.55 -1.11
C THR A 50 -12.11 22.12 -0.82
N GLU A 51 -12.93 21.11 -1.11
CA GLU A 51 -12.65 19.70 -0.82
C GLU A 51 -11.29 19.25 -1.39
N TYR A 52 -11.09 19.47 -2.69
CA TYR A 52 -9.84 19.12 -3.36
C TYR A 52 -8.62 19.83 -2.74
N GLU A 53 -8.70 21.15 -2.53
CA GLU A 53 -7.60 21.91 -1.92
C GLU A 53 -7.28 21.45 -0.50
N LEU A 54 -8.31 21.12 0.29
CA LEU A 54 -8.14 20.63 1.65
C LEU A 54 -7.47 19.26 1.65
N LEU A 55 -7.86 18.37 0.73
CA LEU A 55 -7.22 17.06 0.57
C LEU A 55 -5.74 17.22 0.25
N ILE A 56 -5.37 18.07 -0.72
CA ILE A 56 -3.96 18.30 -1.07
C ILE A 56 -3.18 18.78 0.16
N LYS A 57 -3.72 19.77 0.90
CA LYS A 57 -3.08 20.27 2.13
C LYS A 57 -2.94 19.18 3.21
N GLN A 58 -3.92 18.29 3.35
CA GLN A 58 -3.88 17.18 4.30
C GLN A 58 -2.87 16.12 3.87
N ALA A 59 -2.84 15.77 2.58
CA ALA A 59 -1.91 14.85 1.96
C ALA A 59 -0.47 15.33 2.16
N ASP A 60 -0.18 16.60 1.91
CA ASP A 60 1.16 17.18 2.12
C ASP A 60 1.63 17.04 3.56
N ARG A 61 0.75 17.36 4.53
CA ARG A 61 1.07 17.21 5.96
C ARG A 61 1.28 15.76 6.35
N TYR A 62 0.56 14.83 5.73
CA TYR A 62 0.71 13.40 6.00
C TYR A 62 2.01 12.86 5.38
N MET A 63 2.29 13.16 4.11
CA MET A 63 3.53 12.79 3.42
C MET A 63 4.78 13.35 4.13
N ALA A 64 4.71 14.56 4.68
CA ALA A 64 5.80 15.12 5.49
C ALA A 64 6.17 14.28 6.72
N LYS A 65 5.20 13.50 7.27
CA LYS A 65 5.42 12.56 8.38
C LYS A 65 5.73 11.14 7.92
N HIS A 66 5.46 10.83 6.65
CA HIS A 66 5.57 9.50 6.05
C HIS A 66 6.35 9.59 4.74
N PRO A 67 7.70 9.68 4.79
CA PRO A 67 8.53 9.96 3.60
C PRO A 67 8.51 8.88 2.52
N ASN A 68 8.03 7.67 2.86
CA ASN A 68 7.92 6.53 1.94
C ASN A 68 6.52 6.42 1.32
N LEU A 69 5.71 7.48 1.41
CA LEU A 69 4.33 7.48 0.98
C LEU A 69 4.08 8.66 0.06
N LYS A 70 3.46 8.39 -1.08
CA LYS A 70 3.03 9.38 -2.06
C LYS A 70 1.52 9.33 -2.17
N ILE A 71 0.85 10.46 -1.93
CA ILE A 71 -0.59 10.58 -2.13
C ILE A 71 -0.85 11.37 -3.41
N THR A 72 -1.73 10.87 -4.26
CA THR A 72 -2.26 11.60 -5.40
C THR A 72 -3.79 11.69 -5.30
N ALA A 73 -4.37 12.68 -5.97
CA ALA A 73 -5.80 12.90 -5.96
C ALA A 73 -6.35 12.91 -7.40
N LEU A 74 -7.39 12.13 -7.64
CA LEU A 74 -8.22 12.24 -8.83
C LEU A 74 -9.38 13.18 -8.54
N ASN A 75 -9.49 14.25 -9.32
CA ASN A 75 -10.68 15.09 -9.27
C ASN A 75 -11.84 14.40 -9.99
N THR A 76 -12.96 14.25 -9.29
CA THR A 76 -14.16 13.58 -9.81
C THR A 76 -15.23 14.59 -10.24
N PRO A 77 -16.23 14.19 -11.05
CA PRO A 77 -17.33 15.07 -11.41
C PRO A 77 -18.04 15.66 -10.19
N ASP A 78 -18.46 16.93 -10.29
CA ASP A 78 -19.15 17.62 -9.19
C ASP A 78 -20.56 17.06 -8.93
N LEU A 79 -21.24 16.56 -9.98
CA LEU A 79 -22.56 15.95 -9.84
C LEU A 79 -22.44 14.54 -9.26
N ALA A 80 -23.19 14.27 -8.18
CA ALA A 80 -23.17 12.99 -7.49
C ALA A 80 -23.48 11.81 -8.43
N THR A 81 -24.45 11.97 -9.33
CA THR A 81 -24.81 10.93 -10.31
C THR A 81 -23.66 10.60 -11.26
N ASP A 82 -22.96 11.61 -11.77
CA ASP A 82 -21.84 11.41 -12.69
C ASP A 82 -20.65 10.80 -11.96
N ARG A 83 -20.40 11.21 -10.71
CA ARG A 83 -19.37 10.62 -9.85
C ARG A 83 -19.66 9.16 -9.54
N LEU A 84 -20.91 8.80 -9.23
CA LEU A 84 -21.30 7.41 -9.04
C LEU A 84 -21.06 6.60 -10.31
N GLY A 85 -21.45 7.12 -11.47
CA GLY A 85 -21.20 6.47 -12.77
C GLY A 85 -19.71 6.25 -13.04
N LEU A 86 -18.84 7.20 -12.68
CA LEU A 86 -17.39 7.04 -12.75
C LEU A 86 -16.89 5.92 -11.82
N TYR A 87 -17.37 5.86 -10.57
CA TYR A 87 -16.94 4.84 -9.62
C TYR A 87 -17.35 3.44 -10.05
N LEU A 88 -18.57 3.28 -10.57
CA LEU A 88 -19.04 1.99 -11.10
C LEU A 88 -18.16 1.50 -12.25
N GLN A 89 -17.67 2.39 -13.14
CA GLN A 89 -16.72 1.99 -14.19
C GLN A 89 -15.42 1.43 -13.62
N PHE A 90 -14.86 2.05 -12.57
CA PHE A 90 -13.67 1.54 -11.89
C PHE A 90 -13.93 0.18 -11.23
N PHE A 91 -15.07 0.00 -10.56
CA PHE A 91 -15.43 -1.24 -9.89
C PHE A 91 -15.71 -2.39 -10.86
N GLU A 92 -16.46 -2.14 -11.93
CA GLU A 92 -16.73 -3.12 -13.00
C GLU A 92 -15.44 -3.59 -13.67
N ALA A 93 -14.50 -2.67 -13.91
CA ALA A 93 -13.18 -2.98 -14.45
C ALA A 93 -12.25 -3.67 -13.43
N ARG A 94 -12.65 -3.75 -12.15
CA ARG A 94 -11.79 -4.15 -11.03
C ARG A 94 -10.45 -3.41 -11.05
N SER A 95 -10.51 -2.12 -11.36
CA SER A 95 -9.33 -1.31 -11.60
C SER A 95 -8.54 -1.10 -10.30
N PRO A 96 -7.20 -1.28 -10.31
CA PRO A 96 -6.34 -0.98 -9.17
C PRO A 96 -5.94 0.50 -9.12
N GLU A 97 -6.51 1.37 -9.95
CA GLU A 97 -6.06 2.75 -10.13
C GLU A 97 -6.36 3.65 -8.92
N LEU A 98 -7.45 3.38 -8.20
CA LEU A 98 -7.88 4.16 -7.04
C LEU A 98 -7.91 3.27 -5.79
N ASP A 99 -7.43 3.82 -4.68
CA ASP A 99 -7.36 3.13 -3.39
C ASP A 99 -8.42 3.62 -2.41
N ILE A 100 -8.73 4.92 -2.45
CA ILE A 100 -9.67 5.57 -1.52
C ILE A 100 -10.70 6.35 -2.32
N TYR A 101 -11.97 6.17 -1.98
CA TYR A 101 -13.11 6.80 -2.63
C TYR A 101 -13.87 7.68 -1.65
N MET A 102 -14.12 8.93 -2.03
CA MET A 102 -15.05 9.81 -1.32
C MET A 102 -16.48 9.51 -1.76
N ILE A 103 -17.26 8.84 -0.89
CA ILE A 103 -18.62 8.41 -1.20
C ILE A 103 -19.68 9.31 -0.54
N ASP A 104 -20.86 9.37 -1.19
CA ASP A 104 -22.05 9.98 -0.61
C ASP A 104 -22.60 9.13 0.54
N VAL A 105 -23.31 9.77 1.48
CA VAL A 105 -23.92 9.11 2.66
C VAL A 105 -24.94 8.04 2.27
N ILE A 106 -25.57 8.16 1.09
CA ILE A 106 -26.57 7.18 0.63
C ILE A 106 -25.95 5.94 -0.07
N TRP A 107 -24.66 5.97 -0.40
CA TRP A 107 -24.00 4.90 -1.18
C TRP A 107 -23.45 3.69 -0.42
N PRO A 108 -23.23 3.70 0.91
CA PRO A 108 -22.63 2.54 1.58
C PRO A 108 -23.36 1.23 1.31
N GLY A 109 -24.70 1.25 1.32
CA GLY A 109 -25.52 0.06 1.05
C GLY A 109 -25.29 -0.52 -0.35
N ASP A 110 -25.28 0.33 -1.37
CA ASP A 110 -25.16 -0.09 -2.77
C ASP A 110 -23.73 -0.50 -3.15
N LEU A 111 -22.72 0.13 -2.54
CA LEU A 111 -21.31 -0.05 -2.92
C LEU A 111 -20.52 -0.98 -2.00
N ALA A 112 -21.14 -1.53 -0.94
CA ALA A 112 -20.45 -2.28 0.10
C ALA A 112 -19.59 -3.45 -0.43
N GLU A 113 -20.04 -4.12 -1.49
CA GLU A 113 -19.32 -5.27 -2.07
C GLU A 113 -17.99 -4.92 -2.74
N HIS A 114 -17.78 -3.63 -3.08
CA HIS A 114 -16.54 -3.15 -3.70
C HIS A 114 -15.51 -2.66 -2.68
N PHE A 115 -15.90 -2.49 -1.42
CA PHE A 115 -15.02 -1.95 -0.38
C PHE A 115 -14.50 -3.03 0.56
N VAL A 116 -13.34 -2.74 1.15
CA VAL A 116 -12.78 -3.56 2.21
C VAL A 116 -13.52 -3.31 3.53
N ASP A 117 -13.67 -4.36 4.34
CA ASP A 117 -14.16 -4.24 5.71
C ASP A 117 -13.09 -3.60 6.60
N LEU A 118 -13.24 -2.30 6.90
CA LEU A 118 -12.30 -1.53 7.72
C LEU A 118 -12.15 -2.07 9.16
N TYR A 119 -13.13 -2.83 9.68
CA TYR A 119 -12.97 -3.46 11.00
C TYR A 119 -11.88 -4.53 11.02
N LYS A 120 -11.59 -5.17 9.87
CA LYS A 120 -10.45 -6.08 9.72
C LYS A 120 -9.10 -5.35 9.77
N TYR A 121 -9.10 -4.03 9.60
CA TYR A 121 -7.92 -3.16 9.59
C TYR A 121 -7.87 -2.20 10.79
N GLY A 122 -8.56 -2.53 11.88
CA GLY A 122 -8.42 -1.81 13.16
C GLY A 122 -9.35 -0.62 13.35
N ALA A 123 -10.31 -0.38 12.43
CA ALA A 123 -11.26 0.74 12.55
C ALA A 123 -12.05 0.77 13.88
N ARG A 124 -12.19 -0.38 14.55
CA ARG A 124 -12.86 -0.49 15.85
C ARG A 124 -12.28 0.46 16.92
N ALA A 125 -10.98 0.76 16.85
CA ALA A 125 -10.33 1.68 17.78
C ALA A 125 -10.86 3.12 17.66
N TYR A 126 -11.29 3.53 16.46
CA TYR A 126 -11.66 4.90 16.13
C TYR A 126 -13.17 5.16 16.18
N VAL A 127 -14.01 4.11 16.29
CA VAL A 127 -15.48 4.25 16.30
C VAL A 127 -15.99 5.30 17.28
N LYS A 128 -15.38 5.38 18.47
CA LYS A 128 -15.79 6.31 19.53
C LYS A 128 -15.47 7.78 19.21
N GLU A 129 -14.62 8.03 18.22
CA GLU A 129 -14.26 9.37 17.74
C GLU A 129 -15.27 9.92 16.73
N HIS A 130 -16.24 9.09 16.31
CA HIS A 130 -17.25 9.45 15.31
C HIS A 130 -18.66 9.44 15.88
N PHE A 131 -19.58 10.16 15.22
CA PHE A 131 -20.99 10.13 15.58
C PHE A 131 -21.58 8.73 15.36
N PRO A 132 -22.35 8.18 16.33
CA PRO A 132 -22.90 6.83 16.21
C PRO A 132 -23.72 6.60 14.94
N SER A 133 -24.52 7.59 14.52
CA SER A 133 -25.35 7.49 13.31
C SER A 133 -24.54 7.38 12.01
N ILE A 134 -23.36 8.01 11.95
CA ILE A 134 -22.48 7.92 10.77
C ILE A 134 -21.80 6.55 10.73
N VAL A 135 -21.37 6.04 11.89
CA VAL A 135 -20.82 4.68 11.99
C VAL A 135 -21.87 3.64 11.59
N GLU A 136 -23.11 3.80 12.06
CA GLU A 136 -24.23 2.94 11.69
C GLU A 136 -24.51 2.97 10.19
N ASN A 137 -24.62 4.17 9.59
CA ASN A 137 -24.83 4.33 8.15
C ASN A 137 -23.75 3.63 7.31
N ASN A 138 -22.50 3.68 7.76
CA ASN A 138 -21.36 3.10 7.06
C ASN A 138 -21.07 1.64 7.47
N THR A 139 -21.92 1.02 8.29
CA THR A 139 -21.79 -0.39 8.69
C THR A 139 -22.86 -1.23 7.97
N VAL A 140 -22.47 -1.87 6.87
CA VAL A 140 -23.36 -2.70 6.05
C VAL A 140 -23.08 -4.18 6.28
N ALA A 141 -24.13 -4.97 6.51
CA ALA A 141 -24.02 -6.42 6.56
C ALA A 141 -23.85 -6.96 5.12
N VAL A 142 -22.62 -7.28 4.74
CA VAL A 142 -22.35 -7.90 3.44
C VAL A 142 -22.52 -9.41 3.56
N SER A 143 -23.54 -9.97 2.88
CA SER A 143 -23.68 -11.42 2.70
C SER A 143 -22.82 -11.84 1.52
N TYR A 144 -21.68 -12.48 1.78
CA TYR A 144 -20.85 -13.07 0.73
C TYR A 144 -21.60 -14.23 0.08
N THR A 145 -22.37 -13.96 -0.98
CA THR A 145 -23.21 -14.98 -1.64
C THR A 145 -22.51 -15.65 -2.82
N HIS A 146 -21.27 -15.25 -3.17
CA HIS A 146 -20.55 -15.79 -4.33
C HIS A 146 -19.03 -15.97 -4.12
N LEU A 147 -18.63 -16.67 -3.06
CA LEU A 147 -17.35 -17.39 -2.98
C LEU A 147 -17.64 -18.90 -2.87
#